data_AF-A0A1Q2SKH7-F1
#
_entry.id   AF-A0A1Q2SKH7-F1
#
_cell.length_a   1.000
_cell.length_b   1.000
_cell.length_c   1.000
_cell.angle_alpha   90.00
_cell.angle_beta   90.00
_cell.angle_gamma   90.00
#
_symmetry.space_group_name_H-M   'P 1'
#
loop_
_entity.id
_entity.type
_entity.pdbx_description
1 polymer ?
#
loop_
_entity_poly.entity_id
_entity_poly.type
_entity_poly.pdbx_seq_one_letter_code
_entity_poly.pdbx_strand_id
1 'polypeptide(L)'
;MNKIPTRLNKEPLIEAIWQAQFESKEGLRVIDLLPGILYTAFKTEHQDLQLHRLPTADIPAPVAQIDPNLRFSAKYRMEEPDSPFLFQVGDRVVTVNCRKPYAGWAAFKKKIQKLVEVIERSGLVPLPIRHSLRYIDLLSLDPAAPNLDALQVNFKIGQWCLNNHPIQMRVEIPDGDCNHIIQIATPVEASLPEGKFQGSVIDLETFSNTPLRGWSDICSQIDQIHDRSKVVFYQQLLTPEAIHLMEPEY
;
A
#
# COMPACT_ATOMS: atom_id res chain seq x y z
N MET A 1 -24.00 0.31 -13.57
CA MET A 1 -22.74 0.32 -12.80
C MET A 1 -23.09 0.15 -11.34
N ASN A 2 -22.45 -0.79 -10.63
CA ASN A 2 -22.69 -0.98 -9.19
C ASN A 2 -22.16 0.24 -8.42
N LYS A 3 -22.98 0.79 -7.52
CA LYS A 3 -22.58 1.91 -6.66
C LYS A 3 -21.39 1.44 -5.81
N ILE A 4 -20.35 2.27 -5.72
CA ILE A 4 -19.20 1.99 -4.84
C ILE A 4 -19.57 2.41 -3.42
N PRO A 5 -19.40 1.55 -2.40
CA PRO A 5 -19.71 1.91 -1.04
C PRO A 5 -18.77 3.01 -0.51
N THR A 6 -19.31 3.79 0.42
CA THR A 6 -18.55 4.75 1.22
C THR A 6 -17.73 4.04 2.29
N ARG A 7 -18.29 2.97 2.88
CA ARG A 7 -17.66 2.13 3.90
C ARG A 7 -18.17 0.68 3.84
N LEU A 8 -17.39 -0.26 4.36
CA LEU A 8 -17.82 -1.62 4.69
C LEU A 8 -17.82 -1.77 6.21
N ASN A 9 -18.90 -2.27 6.82
CA ASN A 9 -18.91 -2.49 8.28
C ASN A 9 -18.03 -3.69 8.68
N LYS A 10 -17.83 -4.65 7.77
CA LYS A 10 -16.81 -5.70 7.88
C LYS A 10 -15.68 -5.40 6.91
N GLU A 11 -14.82 -4.47 7.29
CA GLU A 11 -13.72 -3.99 6.45
C GLU A 11 -12.60 -5.05 6.32
N PRO A 12 -12.25 -5.49 5.09
CA PRO A 12 -11.16 -6.44 4.88
C PRO A 12 -9.79 -5.77 4.84
N LEU A 13 -9.74 -4.44 4.72
CA LEU A 13 -8.51 -3.66 4.60
C LEU A 13 -7.65 -3.81 5.86
N ILE A 14 -6.45 -4.35 5.68
CA ILE A 14 -5.43 -4.45 6.73
C ILE A 14 -4.55 -3.21 6.72
N GLU A 15 -4.13 -2.77 5.54
CA GLU A 15 -3.16 -1.69 5.40
C GLU A 15 -3.33 -0.96 4.06
N ALA A 16 -3.40 0.37 4.13
CA ALA A 16 -3.28 1.25 2.98
C ALA A 16 -1.89 1.91 3.00
N ILE A 17 -1.20 1.93 1.87
CA ILE A 17 0.19 2.40 1.77
C ILE A 17 0.27 3.38 0.61
N TRP A 18 0.77 4.57 0.87
CA TRP A 18 1.30 5.45 -0.15
C TRP A 18 2.81 5.31 -0.16
N GLN A 19 3.39 5.20 -1.35
CA GLN A 19 4.84 5.15 -1.51
C GLN A 19 5.30 6.07 -2.63
N ALA A 20 6.46 6.68 -2.44
CA ALA A 20 7.21 7.35 -3.49
C ALA A 20 8.59 6.71 -3.64
N GLN A 21 8.92 6.33 -4.86
CA GLN A 21 10.20 5.72 -5.22
C GLN A 21 11.04 6.72 -6.00
N PHE A 22 12.31 6.87 -5.64
CA PHE A 22 13.21 7.87 -6.20
C PHE A 22 14.63 7.31 -6.38
N GLU A 23 15.41 7.91 -7.27
CA GLU A 23 16.84 7.64 -7.35
C GLU A 23 17.61 8.62 -6.48
N SER A 24 18.44 8.13 -5.56
CA SER A 24 19.34 9.00 -4.81
C SER A 24 20.36 9.66 -5.73
N LYS A 25 20.65 10.95 -5.51
CA LYS A 25 21.72 11.67 -6.21
C LYS A 25 23.09 11.07 -5.85
N GLU A 26 24.02 11.03 -6.79
CA GLU A 26 25.38 10.57 -6.53
C GLU A 26 26.01 11.32 -5.35
N GLY A 27 26.63 10.58 -4.43
CA GLY A 27 27.27 11.13 -3.23
C GLY A 27 26.32 11.53 -2.10
N LEU A 28 25.00 11.62 -2.33
CA LEU A 28 24.01 11.93 -1.28
C LEU A 28 23.29 10.67 -0.81
N ARG A 29 23.51 10.30 0.45
CA ARG A 29 22.77 9.21 1.10
C ARG A 29 21.56 9.79 1.81
N VAL A 30 20.44 9.85 1.11
CA VAL A 30 19.15 10.34 1.64
C VAL A 30 18.82 9.69 2.99
N ILE A 31 19.10 8.39 3.12
CA ILE A 31 18.85 7.60 4.31
C ILE A 31 19.60 8.05 5.57
N ASP A 32 20.75 8.73 5.42
CA ASP A 32 21.58 9.14 6.55
C ASP A 32 21.05 10.42 7.22
N LEU A 33 20.19 11.18 6.52
CA LEU A 33 19.68 12.48 6.97
C LEU A 33 18.16 12.52 7.11
N LEU A 34 17.45 11.92 6.15
CA LEU A 34 15.99 12.03 6.05
C LEU A 34 15.24 11.50 7.28
N PRO A 35 15.61 10.36 7.91
CA PRO A 35 14.93 9.90 9.12
C PRO A 35 14.93 10.94 10.24
N GLY A 36 16.05 11.64 10.46
CA GLY A 36 16.15 12.68 11.50
C GLY A 36 15.31 13.92 11.18
N ILE A 37 15.26 14.32 9.92
CA ILE A 37 14.42 15.44 9.46
C ILE A 37 12.93 15.10 9.64
N LEU A 38 12.51 13.93 9.17
CA LEU A 38 11.12 13.49 9.33
C LEU A 38 10.75 13.31 10.80
N TYR A 39 11.62 12.71 11.60
CA TYR A 39 11.40 12.55 13.03
C TYR A 39 11.17 13.91 13.72
N THR A 40 12.03 14.89 13.44
CA THR A 40 11.89 16.24 13.99
C THR A 40 10.61 16.92 13.53
N ALA A 41 10.26 16.79 12.25
CA ALA A 41 9.06 17.39 11.69
C ALA A 41 7.78 16.80 12.29
N PHE A 42 7.71 15.47 12.43
CA PHE A 42 6.52 14.78 12.93
C PHE A 42 6.39 14.78 14.45
N LYS A 43 7.50 14.88 15.20
CA LYS A 43 7.47 14.93 16.67
C LYS A 43 6.70 16.13 17.23
N THR A 44 6.54 17.19 16.42
CA THR A 44 5.71 18.35 16.79
C THR A 44 4.21 18.00 16.88
N GLU A 45 3.75 17.04 16.09
CA GLU A 45 2.35 16.57 16.04
C GLU A 45 2.16 15.21 16.77
N HIS A 46 3.25 14.48 17.03
CA HIS A 46 3.28 13.15 17.64
C HIS A 46 4.33 13.11 18.77
N GLN A 47 3.91 13.39 20.00
CA GLN A 47 4.84 13.55 21.12
C GLN A 47 5.54 12.23 21.49
N ASP A 48 4.84 11.11 21.30
CA ASP A 48 5.32 9.76 21.61
C ASP A 48 5.88 9.04 20.38
N LEU A 49 6.22 9.79 19.31
CA LEU A 49 6.81 9.25 18.10
C LEU A 49 8.11 8.49 18.39
N GLN A 50 8.13 7.22 18.00
CA GLN A 50 9.26 6.32 18.13
C GLN A 50 9.94 6.14 16.76
N LEU A 51 11.27 6.04 16.75
CA LEU A 51 12.06 5.74 15.57
C LEU A 51 12.68 4.35 15.73
N HIS A 52 12.28 3.42 14.87
CA HIS A 52 12.78 2.05 14.84
C HIS A 52 13.64 1.82 13.61
N ARG A 53 14.80 1.20 13.82
CA ARG A 53 15.61 0.65 12.73
C ARG A 53 15.10 -0.75 12.40
N LEU A 54 14.83 -0.99 11.12
CA LEU A 54 14.30 -2.26 10.61
C LEU A 54 15.44 -3.23 10.28
N PRO A 55 15.21 -4.56 10.30
CA PRO A 55 16.24 -5.56 9.97
C PRO A 55 16.85 -5.39 8.57
N THR A 56 16.07 -4.87 7.62
CA THR A 56 16.52 -4.49 6.27
C THR A 56 17.65 -3.46 6.25
N ALA A 57 17.84 -2.70 7.34
CA ALA A 57 18.95 -1.78 7.48
C ALA A 57 20.31 -2.48 7.70
N ASP A 58 20.29 -3.75 8.12
CA ASP A 58 21.48 -4.59 8.29
C ASP A 58 21.94 -5.28 7.00
N ILE A 59 21.14 -5.20 5.94
CA ILE A 59 21.51 -5.74 4.63
C ILE A 59 22.63 -4.86 4.04
N PRO A 60 23.77 -5.45 3.63
CA PRO A 60 24.86 -4.71 3.01
C PRO A 60 24.40 -3.91 1.78
N ALA A 61 24.81 -2.64 1.69
CA ALA A 61 24.40 -1.74 0.61
C ALA A 61 24.61 -2.31 -0.80
N PRO A 62 25.74 -3.00 -1.12
CA PRO A 62 25.91 -3.59 -2.45
C PRO A 62 24.84 -4.63 -2.80
N VAL A 63 24.41 -5.43 -1.82
CA VAL A 63 23.36 -6.44 -2.01
C VAL A 63 22.00 -5.77 -2.25
N ALA A 64 21.65 -4.81 -1.40
CA ALA A 64 20.39 -4.07 -1.51
C ALA A 64 20.27 -3.28 -2.82
N GLN A 65 21.39 -2.79 -3.38
CA GLN A 65 21.38 -2.02 -4.64
C GLN A 65 21.17 -2.87 -5.88
N ILE A 66 21.61 -4.13 -5.86
CA ILE A 66 21.54 -5.04 -7.00
C ILE A 66 20.18 -5.75 -7.06
N ASP A 67 19.65 -6.16 -5.91
CA ASP A 67 18.38 -6.89 -5.85
C ASP A 67 17.17 -5.93 -5.99
N PRO A 68 16.33 -6.06 -7.03
CA PRO A 68 15.16 -5.21 -7.23
C PRO A 68 14.14 -5.27 -6.09
N ASN A 69 14.07 -6.39 -5.36
CA ASN A 69 13.17 -6.57 -4.22
C ASN A 69 13.67 -5.85 -2.97
N LEU A 70 14.98 -5.61 -2.88
CA LEU A 70 15.60 -4.99 -1.70
C LEU A 70 15.90 -3.50 -1.90
N ARG A 71 16.07 -3.05 -3.14
CA ARG A 71 16.42 -1.67 -3.47
C ARG A 71 15.42 -0.62 -2.98
N PHE A 72 14.16 -1.00 -2.85
CA PHE A 72 13.08 -0.17 -2.31
C PHE A 72 12.61 -0.63 -0.92
N SER A 73 13.44 -1.37 -0.19
CA SER A 73 13.12 -1.74 1.19
C SER A 73 13.26 -0.54 2.13
N ALA A 74 12.24 -0.29 2.95
CA ALA A 74 12.34 0.62 4.07
C ALA A 74 13.40 0.13 5.07
N LYS A 75 14.15 1.03 5.69
CA LYS A 75 15.20 0.74 6.69
C LYS A 75 14.89 1.36 8.05
N TYR A 76 14.11 2.43 8.08
CA TYR A 76 13.60 3.02 9.30
C TYR A 76 12.09 3.09 9.26
N ARG A 77 11.48 2.98 10.43
CA ARG A 77 10.05 3.17 10.66
C ARG A 77 9.87 4.18 11.78
N MET A 78 8.94 5.11 11.59
CA MET A 78 8.48 6.03 12.62
C MET A 78 7.01 5.75 12.89
N GLU A 79 6.66 5.42 14.12
CA GLU A 79 5.28 5.17 14.54
C GLU A 79 5.06 5.66 15.97
N GLU A 80 3.82 6.03 16.29
CA GLU A 80 3.39 6.35 17.65
C GLU A 80 2.55 5.17 18.16
N PRO A 81 2.63 4.81 19.45
CA PRO A 81 1.74 3.82 20.03
C PRO A 81 0.28 4.16 19.72
N ASP A 82 -0.51 3.14 19.38
CA ASP A 82 -1.97 3.24 19.09
C ASP A 82 -2.37 4.13 17.89
N SER A 83 -1.40 4.68 17.14
CA SER A 83 -1.67 5.38 15.89
C SER A 83 -1.85 4.36 14.74
N PRO A 84 -2.89 4.50 13.88
CA PRO A 84 -2.98 3.70 12.66
C PRO A 84 -1.92 4.12 11.64
N PHE A 85 -1.34 5.31 11.78
CA PHE A 85 -0.35 5.84 10.85
C PHE A 85 1.08 5.52 11.27
N LEU A 86 1.89 5.19 10.27
CA LEU A 86 3.34 5.11 10.39
C LEU A 86 4.02 5.63 9.12
N PHE A 87 5.28 5.97 9.25
CA PHE A 87 6.12 6.47 8.17
C PHE A 87 7.34 5.58 8.02
N GLN A 88 7.76 5.31 6.80
CA GLN A 88 8.97 4.53 6.57
C GLN A 88 9.92 5.23 5.60
N VAL A 89 11.21 4.99 5.80
CA VAL A 89 12.28 5.57 5.00
C VAL A 89 13.27 4.49 4.62
N GLY A 90 13.57 4.37 3.33
CA GLY A 90 14.66 3.56 2.80
C GLY A 90 15.62 4.41 1.95
N ASP A 91 16.58 3.78 1.30
CA ASP A 91 17.55 4.49 0.45
C ASP A 91 16.90 5.20 -0.74
N ARG A 92 15.79 4.62 -1.24
CA ARG A 92 15.11 5.01 -2.49
C ARG A 92 13.59 4.99 -2.37
N VAL A 93 13.08 4.94 -1.15
CA VAL A 93 11.65 4.88 -0.88
C VAL A 93 11.30 5.68 0.36
N VAL A 94 10.13 6.30 0.32
CA VAL A 94 9.43 6.83 1.49
C VAL A 94 8.00 6.35 1.44
N THR A 95 7.42 6.04 2.61
CA THR A 95 6.03 5.59 2.69
C THR A 95 5.27 6.27 3.82
N VAL A 96 3.97 6.42 3.62
CA VAL A 96 2.99 6.58 4.70
C VAL A 96 2.09 5.37 4.65
N ASN A 97 1.90 4.71 5.78
CA ASN A 97 0.98 3.59 5.88
C ASN A 97 -0.13 3.94 6.86
N CYS A 98 -1.33 3.44 6.61
CA CYS A 98 -2.47 3.46 7.50
C CYS A 98 -2.91 2.01 7.73
N ARG A 99 -2.60 1.48 8.90
CA ARG A 99 -3.03 0.15 9.33
C ARG A 99 -4.47 0.20 9.84
N LYS A 100 -5.10 -0.97 9.93
CA LYS A 100 -6.39 -1.18 10.58
C LYS A 100 -6.34 -0.71 12.06
N PRO A 101 -7.36 0.00 12.57
CA PRO A 101 -8.56 0.46 11.85
C PRO A 101 -8.23 1.60 10.86
N TYR A 102 -8.76 1.50 9.64
CA TYR A 102 -8.49 2.50 8.61
C TYR A 102 -9.10 3.85 8.98
N ALA A 103 -8.28 4.89 9.02
CA ALA A 103 -8.69 6.23 9.43
C ALA A 103 -9.51 6.98 8.36
N GLY A 104 -9.72 6.38 7.19
CA GLY A 104 -10.43 6.97 6.06
C GLY A 104 -9.54 7.82 5.13
N TRP A 105 -10.02 8.01 3.89
CA TRP A 105 -9.24 8.64 2.83
C TRP A 105 -8.80 10.07 3.16
N ALA A 106 -9.67 10.90 3.72
CA ALA A 106 -9.36 12.29 4.03
C ALA A 106 -8.19 12.42 5.04
N ALA A 107 -8.18 11.58 6.08
CA ALA A 107 -7.12 11.56 7.08
C ALA A 107 -5.81 11.02 6.48
N PHE A 108 -5.89 9.93 5.70
CA PHE A 108 -4.72 9.34 5.06
C PHE A 108 -4.07 10.29 4.04
N LYS A 109 -4.87 10.89 3.16
CA LYS A 109 -4.43 11.92 2.21
C LYS A 109 -3.73 13.09 2.91
N LYS A 110 -4.27 13.58 4.03
CA LYS A 110 -3.65 14.65 4.81
C LYS A 110 -2.26 14.26 5.31
N LYS A 111 -2.07 13.03 5.80
CA LYS A 111 -0.75 12.53 6.23
C LYS A 111 0.22 12.40 5.06
N ILE A 112 -0.26 11.98 3.89
CA ILE A 112 0.55 11.92 2.66
C ILE A 112 1.01 13.31 2.22
N GLN A 113 0.09 14.27 2.16
CA GLN A 113 0.40 15.66 1.79
C GLN A 113 1.42 16.28 2.75
N LYS A 114 1.28 16.03 4.06
CA LYS A 114 2.25 16.47 5.06
C LYS A 114 3.63 15.86 4.83
N LEU A 115 3.72 14.55 4.55
CA LEU A 115 5.00 13.92 4.25
C LEU A 115 5.63 14.52 3.00
N VAL A 116 4.85 14.70 1.93
CA VAL A 116 5.30 15.33 0.68
C VAL A 116 5.85 16.74 0.94
N GLU A 117 5.14 17.56 1.72
CA GLU A 117 5.57 18.92 2.08
C GLU A 117 6.92 18.93 2.84
N VAL A 118 7.09 18.04 3.82
CA VAL A 118 8.33 17.96 4.60
C VAL A 118 9.49 17.50 3.72
N ILE A 119 9.25 16.51 2.85
CA ILE A 119 10.26 15.98 1.94
C ILE A 119 10.68 17.03 0.92
N GLU A 120 9.72 17.69 0.27
CA GLU A 120 9.99 18.74 -0.71
C GLU A 120 10.82 19.88 -0.09
N ARG A 121 10.42 20.35 1.10
CA ARG A 121 11.15 21.41 1.81
C ARG A 121 12.56 21.02 2.23
N SER A 122 12.82 19.73 2.45
CA SER A 122 14.16 19.25 2.83
C SER A 122 15.18 19.43 1.71
N GLY A 123 14.74 19.43 0.44
CA GLY A 123 15.61 19.44 -0.74
C GLY A 123 16.50 18.19 -0.90
N LEU A 124 16.37 17.18 -0.02
CA LEU A 124 17.21 15.97 -0.03
C LEU A 124 16.74 14.94 -1.04
N VAL A 125 15.42 14.75 -1.13
CA VAL A 125 14.82 13.76 -2.03
C VAL A 125 14.61 14.42 -3.38
N PRO A 126 15.17 13.88 -4.48
CA PRO A 126 14.85 14.35 -5.81
C PRO A 126 13.39 14.02 -6.17
N LEU A 127 12.90 14.58 -7.27
CA LEU A 127 11.56 14.26 -7.75
C LEU A 127 11.42 12.73 -7.90
N PRO A 128 10.36 12.12 -7.33
CA PRO A 128 10.16 10.68 -7.45
C PRO A 128 10.06 10.21 -8.90
N ILE A 129 10.55 9.01 -9.16
CA ILE A 129 10.36 8.31 -10.44
C ILE A 129 8.88 7.98 -10.62
N ARG A 130 8.24 7.56 -9.52
CA ARG A 130 6.81 7.28 -9.44
C ARG A 130 6.32 7.33 -8.00
N HIS A 131 5.02 7.45 -7.84
CA HIS A 131 4.32 7.19 -6.58
C HIS A 131 3.11 6.27 -6.83
N SER A 132 2.68 5.56 -5.81
CA SER A 132 1.56 4.64 -5.89
C SER A 132 0.75 4.60 -4.60
N LEU A 133 -0.48 4.11 -4.71
CA LEU A 133 -1.29 3.68 -3.58
C LEU A 133 -1.43 2.16 -3.65
N ARG A 134 -1.22 1.50 -2.52
CA ARG A 134 -1.34 0.06 -2.35
C ARG A 134 -2.32 -0.24 -1.23
N TYR A 135 -3.30 -1.10 -1.49
CA TYR A 135 -4.28 -1.57 -0.51
C TYR A 135 -4.10 -3.07 -0.34
N ILE A 136 -3.93 -3.50 0.91
CA ILE A 136 -3.77 -4.90 1.28
C ILE A 136 -5.02 -5.31 2.07
N ASP A 137 -5.84 -6.14 1.45
CA ASP A 137 -7.11 -6.63 1.96
C ASP A 137 -7.00 -8.12 2.29
N LEU A 138 -7.54 -8.54 3.43
CA LEU A 138 -7.71 -9.94 3.79
C LEU A 138 -9.20 -10.29 3.83
N LEU A 139 -9.63 -11.08 2.86
CA LEU A 139 -10.98 -11.60 2.78
C LEU A 139 -11.09 -12.90 3.59
N SER A 140 -11.86 -12.86 4.68
CA SER A 140 -12.16 -14.01 5.54
C SER A 140 -13.65 -14.39 5.52
N LEU A 141 -14.30 -14.28 4.35
CA LEU A 141 -15.75 -14.49 4.20
C LEU A 141 -16.16 -15.97 4.31
N ASP A 142 -15.28 -16.90 3.94
CA ASP A 142 -15.45 -18.34 4.18
C ASP A 142 -14.12 -18.96 4.65
N PRO A 143 -14.01 -19.35 5.92
CA PRO A 143 -12.81 -19.97 6.46
C PRO A 143 -12.69 -21.47 6.13
N ALA A 144 -13.69 -22.10 5.50
CA ALA A 144 -13.75 -23.57 5.37
C ALA A 144 -12.78 -24.16 4.33
N ALA A 145 -12.33 -23.41 3.33
CA ALA A 145 -11.36 -23.84 2.31
C ALA A 145 -10.80 -22.64 1.52
N PRO A 146 -9.64 -22.76 0.83
CA PRO A 146 -9.24 -21.75 -0.15
C PRO A 146 -10.29 -21.71 -1.25
N ASN A 147 -11.01 -20.60 -1.38
CA ASN A 147 -11.89 -20.35 -2.51
C ASN A 147 -11.74 -18.92 -3.02
N LEU A 148 -12.09 -18.73 -4.29
CA LEU A 148 -12.03 -17.46 -4.99
C LEU A 148 -13.44 -16.90 -5.27
N ASP A 149 -14.46 -17.42 -4.60
CA ASP A 149 -15.87 -17.12 -4.90
C ASP A 149 -16.24 -15.68 -4.57
N ALA A 150 -15.47 -15.05 -3.68
CA ALA A 150 -15.58 -13.62 -3.42
C ALA A 150 -15.06 -12.74 -4.57
N LEU A 151 -14.38 -13.34 -5.56
CA LEU A 151 -13.69 -12.66 -6.63
C LEU A 151 -14.28 -12.96 -8.01
N GLN A 152 -14.30 -11.94 -8.87
CA GLN A 152 -14.67 -12.03 -10.28
C GLN A 152 -13.50 -12.57 -11.12
N VAL A 153 -13.02 -13.76 -10.79
CA VAL A 153 -11.86 -14.40 -11.45
C VAL A 153 -12.18 -15.80 -11.93
N ASN A 154 -11.51 -16.23 -13.00
CA ASN A 154 -11.64 -17.57 -13.55
C ASN A 154 -10.24 -18.11 -13.89
N PHE A 155 -9.75 -19.06 -13.10
CA PHE A 155 -8.43 -19.67 -13.30
C PHE A 155 -8.56 -21.11 -13.80
N LYS A 156 -7.92 -21.37 -14.94
CA LYS A 156 -7.86 -22.70 -15.53
C LYS A 156 -6.44 -23.02 -16.03
N ILE A 157 -6.02 -24.25 -15.83
CA ILE A 157 -4.83 -24.83 -16.48
C ILE A 157 -5.29 -26.06 -17.26
N GLY A 158 -5.35 -25.93 -18.59
CA GLY A 158 -5.96 -26.97 -19.43
C GLY A 158 -7.43 -27.20 -19.03
N GLN A 159 -7.73 -28.40 -18.54
CA GLN A 159 -9.07 -28.79 -18.06
C GLN A 159 -9.24 -28.64 -16.54
N TRP A 160 -8.19 -28.26 -15.81
CA TRP A 160 -8.25 -28.09 -14.36
C TRP A 160 -8.81 -26.72 -13.99
N CYS A 161 -9.87 -26.70 -13.18
CA CYS A 161 -10.41 -25.48 -12.58
C CYS A 161 -9.74 -25.25 -11.23
N LEU A 162 -9.22 -24.04 -10.98
CA LEU A 162 -8.39 -23.75 -9.81
C LEU A 162 -9.11 -23.02 -8.68
N ASN A 163 -10.43 -22.82 -8.78
CA ASN A 163 -11.22 -22.06 -7.80
C ASN A 163 -11.01 -22.49 -6.35
N ASN A 164 -10.81 -23.79 -6.10
CA ASN A 164 -10.67 -24.37 -4.76
C ASN A 164 -9.24 -24.86 -4.47
N HIS A 165 -8.25 -24.30 -5.17
CA HIS A 165 -6.85 -24.67 -5.01
C HIS A 165 -6.04 -23.51 -4.44
N PRO A 166 -4.96 -23.81 -3.69
CA PRO A 166 -4.00 -22.78 -3.34
C PRO A 166 -3.42 -22.14 -4.59
N ILE A 167 -3.48 -20.81 -4.67
CA ILE A 167 -2.91 -20.05 -5.77
C ILE A 167 -2.18 -18.81 -5.25
N GLN A 168 -1.12 -18.45 -5.97
CA GLN A 168 -0.48 -17.15 -5.86
C GLN A 168 -0.28 -16.62 -7.27
N MET A 169 -0.77 -15.41 -7.51
CA MET A 169 -0.65 -14.75 -8.80
C MET A 169 -0.30 -13.28 -8.63
N ARG A 170 0.33 -12.72 -9.65
CA ARG A 170 0.56 -11.29 -9.80
C ARG A 170 0.37 -10.92 -11.26
N VAL A 171 -0.42 -9.89 -11.52
CA VAL A 171 -0.66 -9.38 -12.87
C VAL A 171 -0.50 -7.87 -12.86
N GLU A 172 -0.10 -7.31 -14.01
CA GLU A 172 -0.10 -5.88 -14.25
C GLU A 172 -1.13 -5.57 -15.34
N ILE A 173 -2.06 -4.67 -15.04
CA ILE A 173 -3.18 -4.29 -15.92
C ILE A 173 -3.10 -2.80 -16.21
N PRO A 174 -2.91 -2.40 -17.49
CA PRO A 174 -3.06 -1.01 -17.89
C PRO A 174 -4.54 -0.59 -17.93
N ASP A 175 -4.83 0.60 -17.42
CA ASP A 175 -6.17 1.17 -17.30
C ASP A 175 -6.15 2.69 -17.50
N GLY A 176 -6.23 3.11 -18.77
CA GLY A 176 -6.12 4.52 -19.15
C GLY A 176 -4.77 5.12 -18.71
N ASP A 177 -4.82 6.19 -17.92
CA ASP A 177 -3.63 6.87 -17.39
C ASP A 177 -3.08 6.21 -16.11
N CYS A 178 -3.64 5.08 -15.67
CA CYS A 178 -3.18 4.31 -14.52
C CYS A 178 -2.72 2.91 -14.92
N ASN A 179 -1.88 2.32 -14.09
CA ASN A 179 -1.57 0.89 -14.09
C ASN A 179 -1.91 0.30 -12.73
N HIS A 180 -2.39 -0.95 -12.74
CA HIS A 180 -2.71 -1.72 -11.55
C HIS A 180 -1.83 -2.96 -11.47
N ILE A 181 -1.15 -3.15 -10.35
CA ILE A 181 -0.52 -4.42 -10.00
C ILE A 181 -1.46 -5.10 -9.02
N ILE A 182 -1.98 -6.26 -9.42
CA ILE A 182 -2.93 -7.03 -8.62
C ILE A 182 -2.25 -8.34 -8.26
N GLN A 183 -2.10 -8.57 -6.96
CA GLN A 183 -1.61 -9.82 -6.41
C GLN A 183 -2.71 -10.48 -5.58
N ILE A 184 -2.98 -11.75 -5.86
CA ILE A 184 -3.95 -12.57 -5.13
C ILE A 184 -3.20 -13.78 -4.59
N ALA A 185 -3.37 -14.05 -3.30
CA ALA A 185 -2.85 -15.24 -2.65
C ALA A 185 -3.94 -15.89 -1.79
N THR A 186 -4.17 -17.19 -1.98
CA THR A 186 -5.09 -17.99 -1.16
C THR A 186 -4.58 -19.42 -1.03
N PRO A 187 -4.75 -20.09 0.13
CA PRO A 187 -5.09 -19.48 1.41
C PRO A 187 -3.86 -18.74 1.99
N VAL A 188 -4.09 -17.73 2.82
CA VAL A 188 -3.06 -17.05 3.60
C VAL A 188 -3.44 -17.12 5.07
N GLU A 189 -2.47 -17.46 5.92
CA GLU A 189 -2.55 -17.27 7.36
C GLU A 189 -1.91 -15.94 7.74
N ALA A 190 -2.70 -15.02 8.29
CA ALA A 190 -2.24 -13.72 8.78
C ALA A 190 -2.29 -13.70 10.31
N SER A 191 -1.18 -13.29 10.93
CA SER A 191 -1.15 -12.98 12.36
C SER A 191 -1.29 -11.47 12.53
N LEU A 192 -2.49 -11.03 12.95
CA LEU A 192 -2.81 -9.65 13.26
C LEU A 192 -2.83 -9.45 14.78
N PRO A 193 -2.76 -8.21 15.31
CA PRO A 193 -2.87 -7.95 16.75
C PRO A 193 -4.13 -8.55 17.40
N GLU A 194 -5.20 -8.67 16.62
CA GLU A 194 -6.50 -9.23 17.02
C GLU A 194 -6.53 -10.76 17.07
N GLY A 195 -5.56 -11.46 16.47
CA GLY A 195 -5.50 -12.91 16.40
C GLY A 195 -4.97 -13.48 15.08
N LYS A 196 -5.11 -14.80 14.91
CA LYS A 196 -4.78 -15.49 13.66
C LYS A 196 -6.02 -15.55 12.77
N PHE A 197 -5.86 -15.16 11.51
CA PHE A 197 -6.90 -15.15 10.51
C PHE A 197 -6.46 -15.99 9.31
N GLN A 198 -7.42 -16.67 8.70
CA GLN A 198 -7.23 -17.39 7.45
C GLN A 198 -8.15 -16.78 6.40
N GLY A 199 -7.66 -16.64 5.18
CA GLY A 199 -8.43 -16.06 4.10
C GLY A 199 -7.65 -15.91 2.80
N SER A 200 -8.15 -15.03 1.94
CA SER A 200 -7.51 -14.65 0.68
C SER A 200 -6.97 -13.23 0.80
N VAL A 201 -5.68 -13.03 0.49
CA VAL A 201 -5.09 -11.69 0.42
C VAL A 201 -5.24 -11.14 -0.99
N ILE A 202 -5.75 -9.92 -1.09
CA ILE A 202 -5.70 -9.09 -2.28
C ILE A 202 -4.77 -7.94 -1.98
N ASP A 203 -3.79 -7.78 -2.86
CA ASP A 203 -2.83 -6.70 -2.81
C ASP A 203 -2.92 -5.91 -4.12
N LEU A 204 -3.55 -4.75 -4.04
CA LEU A 204 -3.83 -3.87 -5.16
C LEU A 204 -2.97 -2.63 -5.06
N GLU A 205 -1.96 -2.52 -5.93
CA GLU A 205 -1.18 -1.31 -6.12
C GLU A 205 -1.62 -0.59 -7.41
N THR A 206 -1.93 0.70 -7.30
CA THR A 206 -2.26 1.57 -8.43
C THR A 206 -1.27 2.71 -8.51
N PHE A 207 -0.79 3.01 -9.71
CA PHE A 207 0.05 4.17 -9.99
C PHE A 207 -0.33 4.86 -11.30
N SER A 208 -0.02 6.15 -11.39
CA SER A 208 -0.21 6.94 -12.60
C SER A 208 0.92 6.69 -13.59
N ASN A 209 0.58 6.59 -14.88
CA ASN A 209 1.51 6.58 -16.00
C ASN A 209 1.94 8.01 -16.40
N THR A 210 1.31 9.04 -15.83
CA THR A 210 1.64 10.44 -16.12
C THR A 210 2.93 10.83 -15.39
N PRO A 211 3.99 11.24 -16.13
CA PRO A 211 5.24 11.63 -15.50
C PRO A 211 5.06 12.82 -14.56
N LEU A 212 5.75 12.77 -13.42
CA LEU A 212 5.83 13.89 -12.49
C LEU A 212 6.72 14.99 -13.09
N ARG A 213 6.24 16.24 -13.03
CA ARG A 213 6.98 17.46 -13.36
C ARG A 213 7.36 18.24 -12.09
N GLY A 214 6.63 18.03 -11.00
CA GLY A 214 6.93 18.58 -9.68
C GLY A 214 6.18 17.84 -8.57
N TRP A 215 6.49 18.17 -7.31
CA TRP A 215 5.84 17.58 -6.13
C TRP A 215 4.34 17.89 -6.06
N SER A 216 3.91 19.03 -6.63
CA SER A 216 2.49 19.38 -6.78
C SER A 216 1.69 18.33 -7.55
N ASP A 217 2.33 17.61 -8.48
CA ASP A 217 1.67 16.60 -9.29
C ASP A 217 1.31 15.35 -8.47
N ILE A 218 2.09 15.02 -7.44
CA ILE A 218 1.74 13.94 -6.52
C ILE A 218 0.41 14.25 -5.84
N CYS A 219 0.26 15.48 -5.35
CA CYS A 219 -0.96 15.92 -4.67
C CYS A 219 -2.17 15.97 -5.60
N SER A 220 -2.00 16.23 -6.91
CA SER A 220 -3.09 16.27 -7.88
C SER A 220 -3.46 14.88 -8.40
N GLN A 221 -2.48 13.99 -8.59
CA GLN A 221 -2.70 12.64 -9.10
C GLN A 221 -3.28 11.70 -8.03
N ILE A 222 -3.05 11.96 -6.74
CA ILE A 222 -3.35 10.98 -5.70
C ILE A 222 -4.84 10.64 -5.55
N ASP A 223 -5.74 11.61 -5.77
CA ASP A 223 -7.19 11.36 -5.75
C ASP A 223 -7.60 10.47 -6.93
N GLN A 224 -7.07 10.73 -8.13
CA GLN A 224 -7.32 9.89 -9.30
C GLN A 224 -6.86 8.45 -9.06
N ILE A 225 -5.67 8.27 -8.50
CA ILE A 225 -5.14 6.93 -8.15
C ILE A 225 -6.05 6.25 -7.11
N HIS A 226 -6.51 6.99 -6.09
CA HIS A 226 -7.42 6.47 -5.08
C HIS A 226 -8.76 6.01 -5.69
N ASP A 227 -9.38 6.87 -6.49
CA ASP A 227 -10.67 6.60 -7.12
C ASP A 227 -10.59 5.42 -8.07
N ARG A 228 -9.53 5.33 -8.89
CA ARG A 228 -9.30 4.16 -9.75
C ARG A 228 -9.06 2.89 -8.94
N SER A 229 -8.33 2.95 -7.83
CA SER A 229 -8.15 1.79 -6.94
C SER A 229 -9.48 1.28 -6.40
N LYS A 230 -10.38 2.19 -5.98
CA LYS A 230 -11.74 1.81 -5.54
C LYS A 230 -12.54 1.16 -6.66
N VAL A 231 -12.49 1.73 -7.87
CA VAL A 231 -13.19 1.16 -9.03
C VAL A 231 -12.71 -0.28 -9.30
N VAL A 232 -11.39 -0.51 -9.32
CA VAL A 232 -10.84 -1.85 -9.55
C VAL A 232 -11.28 -2.81 -8.44
N PHE A 233 -11.10 -2.44 -7.18
CA PHE A 233 -11.45 -3.31 -6.06
C PHE A 233 -12.94 -3.67 -6.03
N TYR A 234 -13.83 -2.67 -6.05
CA TYR A 234 -15.27 -2.90 -5.87
C TYR A 234 -16.01 -3.34 -7.12
N GLN A 235 -15.53 -2.99 -8.32
CA GLN A 235 -16.27 -3.28 -9.56
C GLN A 235 -15.63 -4.37 -10.41
N GLN A 236 -14.30 -4.53 -10.35
CA GLN A 236 -13.58 -5.51 -11.17
C GLN A 236 -13.14 -6.74 -10.40
N LEU A 237 -12.83 -6.59 -9.11
CA LEU A 237 -12.31 -7.70 -8.30
C LEU A 237 -13.39 -8.40 -7.50
N LEU A 238 -14.21 -7.68 -6.73
CA LEU A 238 -15.18 -8.31 -5.83
C LEU A 238 -16.50 -8.67 -6.51
N THR A 239 -17.10 -9.79 -6.13
CA THR A 239 -18.48 -10.13 -6.51
C THR A 239 -19.50 -9.27 -5.74
N PRO A 240 -20.69 -8.99 -6.31
CA PRO A 240 -21.76 -8.30 -5.59
C PRO A 240 -22.14 -8.97 -4.25
N GLU A 241 -22.13 -10.31 -4.23
CA GLU A 241 -22.42 -11.12 -3.05
C GLU A 241 -21.38 -10.91 -1.96
N ALA A 242 -20.09 -10.89 -2.31
CA ALA A 242 -19.01 -10.61 -1.37
C ALA A 242 -19.15 -9.20 -0.76
N ILE A 243 -19.45 -8.20 -1.60
CA ILE A 243 -19.67 -6.82 -1.12
C ILE A 243 -20.84 -6.79 -0.14
N HIS A 244 -21.94 -7.49 -0.43
CA HIS A 244 -23.10 -7.56 0.46
C HIS A 244 -22.77 -8.20 1.81
N LEU A 245 -22.01 -9.31 1.82
CA LEU A 245 -21.57 -9.98 3.04
C LEU A 245 -20.67 -9.11 3.92
N MET A 246 -19.98 -8.14 3.32
CA MET A 246 -19.17 -7.14 4.03
C MET A 246 -19.96 -5.93 4.57
N GLU A 247 -21.30 -5.96 4.43
CA GLU A 247 -22.22 -4.98 5.01
C GLU A 247 -21.91 -3.53 4.55
N PRO A 248 -22.19 -3.19 3.28
CA PRO A 248 -21.81 -1.91 2.69
C PRO A 248 -22.71 -0.77 3.17
N GLU A 249 -22.12 0.41 3.30
CA GLU A 249 -22.79 1.69 3.55
C GLU A 249 -22.52 2.63 2.37
N TYR A 250 -23.57 3.33 1.89
CA TYR A 250 -23.61 4.02 0.60
C TYR A 250 -23.92 5.51 0.66
#